data_AF-A0A9C7SFN8-F1
#
_entry.id   AF-A0A9C7SFN8-F1
#
_cell.length_a   1.000
_cell.length_b   1.000
_cell.length_c   1.000
_cell.angle_alpha   90.00
_cell.angle_beta   90.00
_cell.angle_gamma   90.00
#
_symmetry.space_group_name_H-M   'P 1'
#
loop_
_entity.id
_entity.type
_entity.pdbx_description
1 polymer ?
#
loop_
_entity_poly.entity_id
_entity_poly.type
_entity_poly.pdbx_seq_one_letter_code
_entity_poly.pdbx_strand_id
1 'polypeptide(L)'
;PSPSPWHYRNHIQFSVAEDGRLGFLAARSHRVVPIEECHILHPLLEEPLVALDLALPGLLRLSLRAGVNTGEQMVIFETADDEPPALEVDMPISCVLLLSDGTPVNLIGSNYIFEEVARRRFRISAASFFQVNTPVTERLIELVASYLDLMGGEVLLDAYCGVGTFGLSLAERVGQVIGIEENPFAVADADFNAGELENVTLIEGRVEDVLPDLDERINVAILDPPRGGCEPEALQALSELAPSRIVYVSCDPATLARDVRRLGEIGYVLVEAQPIDMFPQTYHLESVALLRRADRESG
;
A
#
# COMPACT_ATOMS: atom_id res chain seq x y z
N PRO A 1 13.44 8.55 -10.71
CA PRO A 1 14.25 8.55 -9.47
C PRO A 1 13.47 9.20 -8.33
N SER A 2 13.71 8.80 -7.08
CA SER A 2 13.13 9.48 -5.92
C SER A 2 13.58 10.94 -5.85
N PRO A 3 12.72 11.89 -5.43
CA PRO A 3 13.15 13.27 -5.21
C PRO A 3 14.17 13.38 -4.07
N SER A 4 14.09 12.52 -3.05
CA SER A 4 15.06 12.45 -1.96
C SER A 4 15.53 11.01 -1.75
N PRO A 5 16.85 10.74 -1.75
CA PRO A 5 17.39 9.42 -1.47
C PRO A 5 17.41 9.06 0.03
N TRP A 6 17.18 10.03 0.92
CA TRP A 6 17.24 9.89 2.38
C TRP A 6 15.98 10.48 3.02
N HIS A 7 15.72 10.14 4.28
CA HIS A 7 14.64 10.74 5.08
C HIS A 7 13.24 10.67 4.46
N TYR A 8 12.97 9.66 3.65
CA TYR A 8 11.72 9.55 2.88
C TYR A 8 10.69 8.63 3.53
N ARG A 9 11.11 7.72 4.41
CA ARG A 9 10.32 6.58 4.84
C ARG A 9 9.37 6.97 5.96
N ASN A 10 8.09 7.10 5.62
CA ASN A 10 7.01 7.50 6.52
C ASN A 10 6.45 6.35 7.38
N HIS A 11 6.81 5.09 7.08
CA HIS A 11 6.42 3.92 7.85
C HIS A 11 7.57 2.91 7.91
N ILE A 12 7.93 2.53 9.13
CA ILE A 12 9.04 1.61 9.40
C ILE A 12 8.64 0.65 10.51
N GLN A 13 9.13 -0.59 10.43
CA GLN A 13 8.93 -1.63 11.44
C GLN A 13 10.30 -2.11 11.91
N PHE A 14 10.51 -2.06 13.22
CA PHE A 14 11.69 -2.53 13.90
C PHE A 14 11.43 -3.89 14.54
N SER A 15 12.47 -4.73 14.56
CA SER A 15 12.54 -5.93 15.37
C SER A 15 13.26 -5.63 16.68
N VAL A 16 12.97 -6.41 17.72
CA VAL A 16 13.62 -6.28 19.04
C VAL A 16 14.76 -7.30 19.16
N ALA A 17 15.96 -6.83 19.47
CA ALA A 17 17.12 -7.69 19.72
C ALA A 17 17.05 -8.35 21.11
N GLU A 18 17.90 -9.35 21.34
CA GLU A 18 17.96 -10.07 22.64
C GLU A 18 18.27 -9.14 23.83
N ASP A 19 18.99 -8.04 23.57
CA ASP A 19 19.31 -7.01 24.57
C ASP A 19 18.23 -5.91 24.71
N GLY A 20 17.08 -6.08 24.04
CA GLY A 20 15.95 -5.17 24.07
C GLY A 20 16.03 -4.01 23.08
N ARG A 21 17.17 -3.81 22.39
CA ARG A 21 17.32 -2.70 21.46
C ARG A 21 16.58 -2.93 20.15
N LEU A 22 16.08 -1.83 19.58
CA LEU A 22 15.43 -1.84 18.27
C LEU A 22 16.46 -1.98 17.14
N GLY A 23 16.09 -2.74 16.12
CA GLY A 23 16.96 -3.01 14.99
C GLY A 23 16.24 -3.62 13.82
N PHE A 24 17.02 -4.09 12.85
CA PHE A 24 16.52 -4.82 11.68
C PHE A 24 17.13 -6.20 11.61
N LEU A 25 16.43 -7.13 10.95
CA LEU A 25 16.98 -8.43 10.64
C LEU A 25 18.19 -8.29 9.71
N ALA A 26 19.29 -8.93 10.07
CA ALA A 26 20.43 -9.08 9.19
C ALA A 26 20.03 -9.84 7.92
N ALA A 27 20.67 -9.51 6.79
CA ALA A 27 20.38 -10.15 5.51
C ALA A 27 20.45 -11.68 5.61
N ARG A 28 19.35 -12.35 5.22
CA ARG A 28 19.21 -13.82 5.23
C ARG A 28 19.43 -14.45 6.62
N SER A 29 19.02 -13.76 7.68
CA SER A 29 19.18 -14.21 9.07
C SER A 29 18.00 -13.74 9.93
N HIS A 30 17.74 -14.46 11.02
CA HIS A 30 16.83 -14.02 12.09
C HIS A 30 17.53 -13.17 13.15
N ARG A 31 18.84 -12.92 13.01
CA ARG A 31 19.59 -12.07 13.94
C ARG A 31 19.20 -10.62 13.74
N VAL A 32 18.75 -9.96 14.81
CA VAL A 32 18.51 -8.52 14.81
C VAL A 32 19.85 -7.78 14.95
N VAL A 33 20.05 -6.75 14.13
CA VAL A 33 21.15 -5.79 14.22
C VAL A 33 20.58 -4.52 14.83
N PRO A 34 20.89 -4.23 16.11
CA PRO A 34 20.52 -2.97 16.72
C PRO A 34 21.05 -1.79 15.93
N ILE A 35 20.26 -0.72 15.87
CA ILE A 35 20.65 0.52 15.19
C ILE A 35 20.68 1.68 16.18
N GLU A 36 21.53 2.65 15.90
CA GLU A 36 21.52 3.96 16.59
C GLU A 36 20.87 5.03 15.71
N GLU A 37 20.97 4.86 14.39
CA GLU A 37 20.45 5.80 13.40
C GLU A 37 19.81 5.04 12.23
N CYS A 38 18.81 5.65 11.59
CA CYS A 38 18.18 5.16 10.38
C CYS A 38 18.08 6.27 9.33
N HIS A 39 19.03 6.33 8.39
CA HIS A 39 19.13 7.44 7.43
C HIS A 39 17.95 7.57 6.44
N ILE A 40 17.14 6.53 6.28
CA ILE A 40 15.94 6.58 5.43
C ILE A 40 14.69 6.99 6.21
N LEU A 41 14.73 6.99 7.55
CA LEU A 41 13.61 7.33 8.42
C LEU A 41 13.22 8.80 8.24
N HIS A 42 11.92 9.06 8.09
CA HIS A 42 11.42 10.42 8.02
C HIS A 42 11.68 11.16 9.36
N PRO A 43 12.06 12.45 9.37
CA PRO A 43 12.46 13.15 10.60
C PRO A 43 11.34 13.26 11.64
N LEU A 44 10.07 13.26 11.19
CA LEU A 44 8.92 13.18 12.09
C LEU A 44 8.93 11.92 12.96
N LEU A 45 9.66 10.87 12.62
CA LEU A 45 9.69 9.63 13.39
C LEU A 45 10.93 9.49 14.28
N GLU A 46 11.86 10.45 14.23
CA GLU A 46 13.09 10.40 15.03
C GLU A 46 12.80 10.65 16.52
N GLU A 47 12.02 11.68 16.85
CA GLU A 47 11.67 11.97 18.25
C GLU A 47 10.84 10.85 18.88
N PRO A 48 9.78 10.31 18.23
CA PRO A 48 9.09 9.11 18.73
C PRO A 48 10.01 7.91 18.94
N LEU A 49 10.97 7.67 18.02
CA LEU A 49 11.90 6.55 18.15
C LEU A 49 12.77 6.67 19.41
N VAL A 50 13.26 7.87 19.72
CA VAL A 50 14.10 8.14 20.89
C VAL A 50 13.28 8.16 22.18
N ALA A 51 12.09 8.76 22.15
CA ALA A 51 11.20 8.84 23.32
C ALA A 51 10.71 7.45 23.77
N LEU A 52 10.66 6.48 22.84
CA LEU A 52 10.26 5.10 23.09
C LEU A 52 11.42 4.16 23.39
N ASP A 53 12.60 4.67 23.79
CA ASP A 53 13.70 3.87 24.37
C ASP A 53 13.33 3.33 25.77
N LEU A 54 12.20 2.64 25.82
CA LEU A 54 11.61 1.96 26.95
C LEU A 54 11.98 0.49 26.80
N ALA A 55 12.55 -0.09 27.85
CA ALA A 55 12.56 -1.55 27.98
C ALA A 55 11.09 -1.98 28.06
N LEU A 56 10.53 -2.46 26.94
CA LEU A 56 9.16 -2.94 26.83
C LEU A 56 9.19 -4.48 26.87
N PRO A 57 8.95 -5.10 28.05
CA PRO A 57 8.97 -6.55 28.17
C PRO A 57 7.91 -7.15 27.24
N GLY A 58 8.28 -8.19 26.51
CA GLY A 58 7.37 -8.90 25.60
C GLY A 58 7.13 -8.20 24.26
N LEU A 59 7.77 -7.06 23.96
CA LEU A 59 7.71 -6.44 22.65
C LEU A 59 8.38 -7.33 21.59
N LEU A 60 7.66 -7.62 20.51
CA LEU A 60 8.16 -8.38 19.36
C LEU A 60 8.55 -7.44 18.21
N ARG A 61 7.68 -6.47 17.90
CA ARG A 61 7.87 -5.50 16.84
C ARG A 61 7.34 -4.13 17.26
N LEU A 62 8.01 -3.10 16.77
CA LEU A 62 7.58 -1.71 16.92
C LEU A 62 7.50 -1.10 15.53
N SER A 63 6.33 -0.61 15.13
CA SER A 63 6.21 0.18 13.91
C SER A 63 5.99 1.64 14.24
N LEU A 64 6.63 2.52 13.47
CA LEU A 64 6.41 3.96 13.50
C LEU A 64 5.83 4.39 12.17
N ARG A 65 4.77 5.20 12.21
CA ARG A 65 4.09 5.71 11.01
C ARG A 65 3.82 7.21 11.17
N ALA A 66 4.01 7.97 10.09
CA ALA A 66 3.71 9.39 10.04
C ALA A 66 2.93 9.75 8.77
N GLY A 67 2.00 10.69 8.90
CA GLY A 67 1.48 11.45 7.78
C GLY A 67 2.41 12.64 7.56
N VAL A 68 3.25 12.60 6.53
CA VAL A 68 4.33 13.56 6.34
C VAL A 68 3.80 14.97 6.05
N ASN A 69 2.64 15.08 5.40
CA ASN A 69 2.02 16.36 5.08
C ASN A 69 1.06 16.86 6.17
N THR A 70 0.63 15.99 7.09
CA THR A 70 -0.26 16.35 8.21
C THR A 70 0.48 16.54 9.53
N GLY A 71 1.65 15.93 9.69
CA GLY A 71 2.40 15.87 10.94
C GLY A 71 1.85 14.85 11.94
N GLU A 72 0.80 14.09 11.60
CA GLU A 72 0.24 13.08 12.49
C GLU A 72 1.20 11.88 12.62
N GLN A 73 1.35 11.36 13.84
CA GLN A 73 2.27 10.28 14.17
C GLN A 73 1.53 9.13 14.85
N MET A 74 2.01 7.91 14.62
CA MET A 74 1.51 6.71 15.28
C MET A 74 2.65 5.73 15.59
N VAL A 75 2.51 5.08 16.73
CA VAL A 75 3.32 3.97 17.20
C VAL A 75 2.43 2.73 17.25
N ILE A 76 2.91 1.64 16.68
CA ILE A 76 2.21 0.36 16.63
C ILE A 76 3.07 -0.67 17.34
N PHE A 77 2.56 -1.24 18.41
CA PHE A 77 3.20 -2.29 19.20
C PHE A 77 2.67 -3.64 18.77
N GLU A 78 3.53 -4.64 18.67
CA GLU A 78 3.16 -6.05 18.58
C GLU A 78 3.89 -6.78 19.71
N THR A 79 3.16 -7.48 20.58
CA THR A 79 3.69 -8.13 21.79
C THR A 79 3.44 -9.63 21.77
N ALA A 80 4.19 -10.40 22.57
CA ALA A 80 4.17 -11.87 22.51
C ALA A 80 2.84 -12.51 22.91
N ASP A 81 2.10 -11.85 23.80
CA ASP A 81 0.86 -12.36 24.40
C ASP A 81 -0.31 -11.38 24.23
N ASP A 82 -0.21 -10.45 23.26
CA ASP A 82 -1.22 -9.40 23.04
C ASP A 82 -1.50 -8.54 24.28
N GLU A 83 -0.53 -8.48 25.20
CA GLU A 83 -0.59 -7.62 26.38
C GLU A 83 -0.17 -6.19 26.01
N PRO A 84 -0.94 -5.17 26.43
CA PRO A 84 -0.59 -3.78 26.18
C PRO A 84 0.66 -3.38 26.98
N PRO A 85 1.60 -2.64 26.37
CA PRO A 85 2.76 -2.11 27.09
C PRO A 85 2.33 -1.06 28.13
N ALA A 86 3.12 -0.91 29.19
CA ALA A 86 3.01 0.24 30.07
C ALA A 86 3.57 1.48 29.35
N LEU A 87 2.71 2.48 29.11
CA LEU A 87 3.06 3.66 28.32
C LEU A 87 2.86 4.95 29.12
N GLU A 88 3.85 5.83 29.05
CA GLU A 88 3.75 7.22 29.44
C GLU A 88 4.31 8.05 28.28
N VAL A 89 3.50 8.95 27.74
CA VAL A 89 3.79 9.65 26.49
C VAL A 89 3.52 11.14 26.65
N ASP A 90 4.57 11.94 26.52
CA ASP A 90 4.54 13.41 26.71
C ASP A 90 4.48 14.19 25.38
N MET A 91 3.99 13.55 24.31
CA MET A 91 3.91 14.14 22.98
C MET A 91 2.60 13.74 22.27
N PRO A 92 2.11 14.54 21.30
CA PRO A 92 0.85 14.27 20.61
C PRO A 92 1.01 13.16 19.57
N ILE A 93 0.96 11.91 20.02
CA ILE A 93 1.13 10.70 19.19
C ILE A 93 0.06 9.66 19.51
N SER A 94 -0.39 8.94 18.47
CA SER A 94 -1.28 7.80 18.65
C SER A 94 -0.50 6.53 18.98
N CYS A 95 -1.00 5.73 19.91
CA CYS A 95 -0.40 4.45 20.31
C CYS A 95 -1.41 3.33 20.11
N VAL A 96 -1.02 2.29 19.37
CA VAL A 96 -1.88 1.17 18.99
C VAL A 96 -1.18 -0.13 19.32
N LEU A 97 -1.89 -1.07 19.93
CA LEU A 97 -1.45 -2.47 20.00
C LEU A 97 -2.07 -3.20 18.80
N LEU A 98 -1.25 -3.76 17.93
CA LEU A 98 -1.71 -4.66 16.89
C LEU A 98 -1.64 -6.09 17.43
N LEU A 99 -2.82 -6.68 17.64
CA LEU A 99 -2.92 -8.04 18.16
C LEU A 99 -2.40 -9.06 17.14
N SER A 100 -2.10 -10.25 17.61
CA SER A 100 -1.60 -11.37 16.82
C SER A 100 -2.54 -11.79 15.67
N ASP A 101 -3.84 -11.50 15.79
CA ASP A 101 -4.86 -11.71 14.75
C ASP A 101 -4.98 -10.54 13.76
N GLY A 102 -4.17 -9.49 13.93
CA GLY A 102 -4.19 -8.28 13.09
C GLY A 102 -5.18 -7.21 13.55
N THR A 103 -5.91 -7.41 14.64
CA THR A 103 -6.84 -6.41 15.16
C THR A 103 -6.10 -5.26 15.85
N PRO A 104 -6.34 -3.99 15.47
CA PRO A 104 -5.75 -2.84 16.15
C PRO A 104 -6.56 -2.43 17.37
N VAL A 105 -5.93 -2.43 18.54
CA VAL A 105 -6.47 -1.92 19.81
C VAL A 105 -5.88 -0.54 20.09
N ASN A 106 -6.76 0.46 20.18
CA ASN A 106 -6.36 1.83 20.52
C ASN A 106 -5.94 1.92 21.99
N LEU A 107 -4.71 2.36 22.24
CA LEU A 107 -4.19 2.63 23.59
C LEU A 107 -4.27 4.12 23.91
N ILE A 108 -3.82 4.97 22.99
CA ILE A 108 -3.80 6.43 23.11
C ILE A 108 -4.14 7.03 21.74
N GLY A 109 -5.00 8.05 21.72
CA GLY A 109 -5.30 8.78 20.49
C GLY A 109 -6.25 8.01 19.58
N SER A 110 -5.82 7.72 18.35
CA SER A 110 -6.61 7.04 17.33
C SER A 110 -5.86 5.82 16.78
N ASN A 111 -6.59 4.83 16.27
CA ASN A 111 -5.98 3.68 15.57
C ASN A 111 -5.67 3.95 14.09
N TYR A 112 -5.75 5.21 13.66
CA TYR A 112 -5.41 5.70 12.33
C TYR A 112 -4.67 7.03 12.42
N ILE A 113 -3.99 7.38 11.33
CA ILE A 113 -3.51 8.73 11.06
C ILE A 113 -4.12 9.22 9.75
N PHE A 114 -4.00 10.52 9.50
CA PHE A 114 -4.22 11.08 8.18
C PHE A 114 -2.92 11.39 7.46
N GLU A 115 -2.91 11.22 6.14
CA GLU A 115 -1.88 11.70 5.23
C GLU A 115 -2.54 12.48 4.08
N GLU A 116 -1.85 13.46 3.51
CA GLU A 116 -2.29 14.12 2.28
C GLU A 116 -1.43 13.68 1.09
N VAL A 117 -2.05 13.14 0.04
CA VAL A 117 -1.38 12.71 -1.19
C VAL A 117 -2.20 13.13 -2.38
N ALA A 118 -1.57 13.73 -3.41
CA ALA A 118 -2.25 14.14 -4.63
C ALA A 118 -3.50 15.02 -4.35
N ARG A 119 -3.41 15.90 -3.34
CA ARG A 119 -4.48 16.81 -2.86
C ARG A 119 -5.71 16.12 -2.26
N ARG A 120 -5.64 14.83 -1.94
CA ARG A 120 -6.66 14.14 -1.15
C ARG A 120 -6.10 13.77 0.21
N ARG A 121 -6.96 13.77 1.22
CA ARG A 121 -6.63 13.34 2.58
C ARG A 121 -7.07 11.89 2.75
N PHE A 122 -6.14 11.02 3.11
CA PHE A 122 -6.37 9.59 3.34
C PHE A 122 -6.26 9.30 4.83
N ARG A 123 -7.30 8.69 5.39
CA ARG A 123 -7.26 7.97 6.66
C ARG A 123 -6.53 6.65 6.44
N ILE A 124 -5.59 6.35 7.33
CA ILE A 124 -4.75 5.17 7.25
C ILE A 124 -4.66 4.53 8.64
N SER A 125 -5.39 3.43 8.83
CA SER A 125 -5.39 2.63 10.05
C SER A 125 -4.08 1.88 10.25
N ALA A 126 -3.76 1.54 11.50
CA ALA A 126 -2.53 0.83 11.88
C ALA A 126 -2.34 -0.48 11.10
N ALA A 127 -3.43 -1.23 10.88
CA ALA A 127 -3.45 -2.49 10.15
C ALA A 127 -3.53 -2.33 8.61
N SER A 128 -3.69 -1.10 8.11
CA SER A 128 -3.81 -0.82 6.68
C SER A 128 -2.44 -0.57 6.04
N PHE A 129 -2.29 -0.98 4.78
CA PHE A 129 -1.12 -0.66 3.96
C PHE A 129 -1.21 0.77 3.42
N PHE A 130 -0.06 1.43 3.32
CA PHE A 130 0.11 2.67 2.59
C PHE A 130 1.54 2.78 2.04
N GLN A 131 1.71 3.51 0.95
CA GLN A 131 3.01 3.69 0.31
C GLN A 131 3.97 4.48 1.22
N VAL A 132 5.20 4.00 1.34
CA VAL A 132 6.14 4.48 2.37
C VAL A 132 6.86 5.78 2.04
N ASN A 133 6.68 6.30 0.82
CA ASN A 133 7.40 7.46 0.29
C ASN A 133 6.41 8.40 -0.42
N THR A 134 5.76 9.27 0.35
CA THR A 134 4.67 10.13 -0.10
C THR A 134 4.96 10.90 -1.41
N PRO A 135 6.12 11.57 -1.58
CA PRO A 135 6.43 12.27 -2.83
C PRO A 135 6.55 11.35 -4.06
N VAL A 136 6.95 10.09 -3.87
CA VAL A 136 7.01 9.10 -4.96
C VAL A 136 5.61 8.55 -5.26
N THR A 137 4.77 8.36 -4.24
CA THR A 137 3.36 7.97 -4.40
C THR A 137 2.60 8.95 -5.29
N GLU A 138 2.81 10.27 -5.14
CA GLU A 138 2.17 11.26 -6.01
C GLU A 138 2.55 11.08 -7.49
N ARG A 139 3.85 10.86 -7.76
CA ARG A 139 4.34 10.57 -9.11
C ARG A 139 3.81 9.23 -9.65
N LEU A 140 3.64 8.25 -8.77
CA LEU A 140 3.09 6.95 -9.11
C LEU A 140 1.63 7.09 -9.56
N ILE A 141 0.82 7.85 -8.82
CA ILE A 141 -0.56 8.17 -9.19
C ILE A 141 -0.62 8.89 -10.55
N GLU A 142 0.25 9.88 -10.77
CA GLU A 142 0.32 10.61 -12.05
C GLU A 142 0.70 9.69 -13.23
N LEU A 143 1.68 8.81 -13.03
CA LEU A 143 2.10 7.85 -14.04
C LEU A 143 0.99 6.85 -14.37
N VAL A 144 0.35 6.28 -13.35
CA VAL A 144 -0.79 5.36 -13.52
C VAL A 144 -1.92 6.06 -14.28
N ALA A 145 -2.27 7.30 -13.92
CA ALA A 145 -3.25 8.10 -14.64
C ALA A 145 -2.89 8.29 -16.12
N SER A 146 -1.60 8.56 -16.41
CA SER A 146 -1.12 8.77 -17.78
C SER A 146 -1.19 7.50 -18.62
N TYR A 147 -0.93 6.33 -18.02
CA TYR A 147 -0.98 5.04 -18.70
C TYR A 147 -2.41 4.55 -18.94
N LEU A 148 -3.33 4.89 -18.04
CA LEU A 148 -4.75 4.57 -18.20
C LEU A 148 -5.40 5.37 -19.33
N ASP A 149 -4.89 6.57 -19.65
CA ASP A 149 -5.35 7.41 -20.77
C ASP A 149 -6.87 7.66 -20.71
N LEU A 150 -7.32 8.12 -19.54
CA LEU A 150 -8.74 8.26 -19.18
C LEU A 150 -9.43 9.41 -19.95
N MET A 151 -10.65 9.15 -20.40
CA MET A 151 -11.50 10.09 -21.15
C MET A 151 -12.71 10.58 -20.34
N GLY A 152 -12.94 10.05 -19.13
CA GLY A 152 -13.98 10.48 -18.19
C GLY A 152 -15.22 9.61 -18.12
N GLY A 153 -15.36 8.63 -19.02
CA GLY A 153 -16.54 7.76 -19.10
C GLY A 153 -16.27 6.31 -18.68
N GLU A 154 -15.04 5.99 -18.32
CA GLU A 154 -14.59 4.64 -18.02
C GLU A 154 -15.13 4.11 -16.69
N VAL A 155 -15.40 2.81 -16.64
CA VAL A 155 -15.42 2.04 -15.40
C VAL A 155 -14.00 1.58 -15.11
N LEU A 156 -13.41 2.13 -14.06
CA LEU A 156 -12.08 1.80 -13.56
C LEU A 156 -12.19 0.74 -12.46
N LEU A 157 -11.55 -0.40 -12.67
CA LEU A 157 -11.31 -1.38 -11.61
C LEU A 157 -9.99 -1.03 -10.89
N ASP A 158 -10.04 -0.85 -9.59
CA ASP A 158 -8.86 -0.76 -8.70
C ASP A 158 -8.82 -2.04 -7.84
N ALA A 159 -8.05 -3.04 -8.29
CA ALA A 159 -7.96 -4.31 -7.58
C ALA A 159 -6.77 -4.28 -6.62
N TYR A 160 -6.98 -4.83 -5.41
CA TYR A 160 -6.08 -4.67 -4.26
C TYR A 160 -5.97 -3.20 -3.84
N CYS A 161 -7.11 -2.50 -3.80
CA CYS A 161 -7.13 -1.04 -3.70
C CYS A 161 -6.64 -0.48 -2.36
N GLY A 162 -6.48 -1.31 -1.33
CA GLY A 162 -6.09 -0.88 0.01
C GLY A 162 -7.01 0.21 0.53
N VAL A 163 -6.44 1.33 0.94
CA VAL A 163 -7.20 2.51 1.42
C VAL A 163 -7.79 3.37 0.29
N GLY A 164 -7.75 2.88 -0.96
CA GLY A 164 -8.28 3.54 -2.16
C GLY A 164 -7.30 4.52 -2.82
N THR A 165 -5.99 4.36 -2.64
CA THR A 165 -4.97 5.34 -3.05
C THR A 165 -5.08 5.73 -4.52
N PHE A 166 -5.21 4.77 -5.44
CA PHE A 166 -5.30 5.05 -6.87
C PHE A 166 -6.72 5.38 -7.30
N GLY A 167 -7.68 4.48 -7.05
CA GLY A 167 -9.06 4.62 -7.47
C GLY A 167 -9.68 5.95 -7.03
N LEU A 168 -9.53 6.31 -5.75
CA LEU A 168 -10.09 7.56 -5.22
C LEU A 168 -9.37 8.81 -5.76
N SER A 169 -8.06 8.72 -6.02
CA SER A 169 -7.30 9.81 -6.66
C SER A 169 -7.72 10.04 -8.11
N LEU A 170 -8.31 9.03 -8.75
CA LEU A 170 -8.76 9.08 -10.15
C LEU A 170 -10.29 9.16 -10.29
N ALA A 171 -11.05 9.12 -9.20
CA ALA A 171 -12.52 9.07 -9.21
C ALA A 171 -13.16 10.24 -9.98
N GLU A 172 -12.57 11.43 -9.93
CA GLU A 172 -13.06 12.61 -10.67
C GLU A 172 -12.76 12.57 -12.18
N ARG A 173 -12.00 11.57 -12.65
CA ARG A 173 -11.55 11.41 -14.04
C ARG A 173 -12.17 10.19 -14.74
N VAL A 174 -13.10 9.51 -14.09
CA VAL A 174 -13.73 8.29 -14.60
C VAL A 174 -15.24 8.35 -14.36
N GLY A 175 -15.99 7.52 -15.08
CA GLY A 175 -17.43 7.39 -14.88
C GLY A 175 -17.76 6.67 -13.56
N GLN A 176 -16.98 5.63 -13.23
CA GLN A 176 -17.14 4.84 -12.01
C GLN A 176 -15.80 4.24 -11.58
N VAL A 177 -15.59 4.10 -10.27
CA VAL A 177 -14.52 3.31 -9.67
C VAL A 177 -15.13 2.10 -8.96
N ILE A 178 -14.58 0.92 -9.23
CA ILE A 178 -14.86 -0.31 -8.48
C ILE A 178 -13.57 -0.72 -7.79
N GLY A 179 -13.53 -0.60 -6.46
CA GLY A 179 -12.39 -1.02 -5.63
C GLY A 179 -12.64 -2.39 -5.02
N ILE A 180 -11.65 -3.29 -5.08
CA ILE A 180 -11.69 -4.60 -4.41
C ILE A 180 -10.53 -4.69 -3.43
N GLU A 181 -10.81 -5.06 -2.18
CA GLU A 181 -9.82 -5.20 -1.11
C GLU A 181 -10.28 -6.25 -0.10
N GLU A 182 -9.38 -7.09 0.39
CA GLU A 182 -9.71 -8.18 1.32
C GLU A 182 -9.55 -7.79 2.80
N ASN A 183 -8.70 -6.80 3.09
CA ASN A 183 -8.44 -6.37 4.45
C ASN A 183 -9.57 -5.44 4.94
N PRO A 184 -10.37 -5.85 5.95
CA PRO A 184 -11.53 -5.07 6.40
C PRO A 184 -11.15 -3.70 6.97
N PHE A 185 -9.95 -3.53 7.53
CA PHE A 185 -9.47 -2.23 8.01
C PHE A 185 -9.15 -1.29 6.86
N ALA A 186 -8.59 -1.81 5.77
CA ALA A 186 -8.30 -1.05 4.56
C ALA A 186 -9.59 -0.69 3.81
N VAL A 187 -10.57 -1.61 3.73
CA VAL A 187 -11.91 -1.32 3.18
C VAL A 187 -12.60 -0.21 3.97
N ALA A 188 -12.60 -0.30 5.31
CA ALA A 188 -13.20 0.74 6.14
C ALA A 188 -12.52 2.10 5.95
N ASP A 189 -11.19 2.12 5.75
CA ASP A 189 -10.45 3.33 5.39
C ASP A 189 -10.82 3.85 4.01
N ALA A 190 -10.89 2.98 2.99
CA ALA A 190 -11.29 3.34 1.65
C ALA A 190 -12.71 3.94 1.62
N ASP A 191 -13.66 3.37 2.36
CA ASP A 191 -15.03 3.88 2.49
C ASP A 191 -15.04 5.29 3.10
N PHE A 192 -14.30 5.49 4.20
CA PHE A 192 -14.13 6.81 4.80
C PHE A 192 -13.47 7.81 3.83
N ASN A 193 -12.46 7.36 3.09
CA ASN A 193 -11.70 8.18 2.15
C ASN A 193 -12.49 8.52 0.89
N ALA A 194 -13.42 7.65 0.48
CA ALA A 194 -14.34 7.91 -0.62
C ALA A 194 -15.28 9.08 -0.25
N GLY A 195 -15.71 9.13 1.02
CA GLY A 195 -16.53 10.23 1.54
C GLY A 195 -17.85 10.34 0.79
N GLU A 196 -18.08 11.47 0.12
CA GLU A 196 -19.31 11.75 -0.64
C GLU A 196 -19.21 11.38 -2.13
N LEU A 197 -18.16 10.68 -2.56
CA LEU A 197 -18.02 10.25 -3.95
C LEU A 197 -19.09 9.20 -4.33
N GLU A 198 -20.12 9.63 -5.04
CA GLU A 198 -21.23 8.76 -5.47
C GLU A 198 -20.84 7.75 -6.56
N ASN A 199 -19.72 7.96 -7.24
CA ASN A 199 -19.25 7.11 -8.34
C ASN A 199 -18.22 6.05 -7.91
N VAL A 200 -18.10 5.77 -6.61
CA VAL A 200 -17.20 4.76 -6.07
C VAL A 200 -18.01 3.60 -5.49
N THR A 201 -17.65 2.38 -5.83
CA THR A 201 -18.17 1.15 -5.23
C THR A 201 -17.00 0.36 -4.65
N LEU A 202 -17.08 -0.03 -3.38
CA LEU A 202 -16.07 -0.84 -2.71
C LEU A 202 -16.64 -2.21 -2.40
N ILE A 203 -15.86 -3.25 -2.70
CA ILE A 203 -16.23 -4.65 -2.47
C ILE A 203 -15.17 -5.28 -1.58
N GLU A 204 -15.58 -5.74 -0.39
CA GLU A 204 -14.72 -6.50 0.50
C GLU A 204 -14.61 -7.95 0.01
N GLY A 205 -13.39 -8.39 -0.29
CA GLY A 205 -13.12 -9.75 -0.72
C GLY A 205 -11.82 -9.90 -1.48
N ARG A 206 -11.43 -11.15 -1.71
CA ARG A 206 -10.26 -11.49 -2.54
C ARG A 206 -10.60 -11.23 -4.00
N VAL A 207 -9.63 -10.69 -4.74
CA VAL A 207 -9.84 -10.29 -6.15
C VAL A 207 -10.26 -11.49 -7.02
N GLU A 208 -9.61 -12.63 -6.85
CA GLU A 208 -9.92 -13.89 -7.53
C GLU A 208 -11.32 -14.45 -7.22
N ASP A 209 -11.88 -14.12 -6.05
CA ASP A 209 -13.19 -14.56 -5.62
C ASP A 209 -14.30 -13.58 -6.08
N VAL A 210 -13.99 -12.27 -6.16
CA VAL A 210 -14.95 -11.21 -6.53
C VAL A 210 -15.08 -11.01 -8.03
N LEU A 211 -13.97 -11.03 -8.79
CA LEU A 211 -14.00 -10.72 -10.22
C LEU A 211 -14.92 -11.62 -11.07
N PRO A 212 -15.04 -12.93 -10.82
CA PRO A 212 -15.92 -13.81 -11.61
C PRO A 212 -17.41 -13.44 -11.53
N ASP A 213 -17.83 -12.82 -10.42
CA ASP A 213 -19.23 -12.48 -10.15
C ASP A 213 -19.57 -11.02 -10.53
N LEU A 214 -18.61 -10.27 -11.08
CA LEU A 214 -18.81 -8.88 -11.47
C LEU A 214 -19.54 -8.78 -12.82
N ASP A 215 -20.75 -8.19 -12.82
CA ASP A 215 -21.57 -8.01 -14.03
C ASP A 215 -21.19 -6.76 -14.83
N GLU A 216 -20.44 -5.83 -14.22
CA GLU A 216 -20.03 -4.58 -14.83
C GLU A 216 -18.95 -4.76 -15.89
N ARG A 217 -19.12 -4.06 -17.02
CA ARG A 217 -18.08 -3.99 -18.05
C ARG A 217 -16.94 -3.07 -17.60
N ILE A 218 -15.82 -3.65 -17.21
CA ILE A 218 -14.59 -2.90 -16.89
C ILE A 218 -13.94 -2.35 -18.17
N ASN A 219 -13.58 -1.06 -18.17
CA ASN A 219 -12.93 -0.43 -19.31
C ASN A 219 -11.41 -0.36 -19.16
N VAL A 220 -10.94 -0.12 -17.94
CA VAL A 220 -9.54 -0.06 -17.57
C VAL A 220 -9.36 -0.63 -16.17
N ALA A 221 -8.18 -1.17 -15.87
CA ALA A 221 -7.89 -1.76 -14.57
C ALA A 221 -6.52 -1.34 -14.04
N ILE A 222 -6.43 -1.23 -12.72
CA ILE A 222 -5.20 -1.12 -11.95
C ILE A 222 -5.02 -2.42 -11.15
N LEU A 223 -3.81 -2.95 -11.14
CA LEU A 223 -3.40 -4.08 -10.29
C LEU A 223 -2.23 -3.62 -9.42
N ASP A 224 -2.41 -3.57 -8.09
CA ASP A 224 -1.33 -3.34 -7.12
C ASP A 224 -1.27 -4.50 -6.09
N PRO A 225 -0.97 -5.73 -6.55
CA PRO A 225 -1.04 -6.91 -5.69
C PRO A 225 0.06 -6.94 -4.62
N PRO A 226 -0.09 -7.81 -3.60
CA PRO A 226 1.00 -8.08 -2.67
C PRO A 226 2.23 -8.64 -3.39
N ARG A 227 3.36 -8.76 -2.67
CA ARG A 227 4.64 -9.26 -3.22
C ARG A 227 4.54 -10.59 -3.99
N GLY A 228 3.56 -11.43 -3.67
CA GLY A 228 3.30 -12.69 -4.37
C GLY A 228 2.85 -12.54 -5.83
N GLY A 229 2.42 -11.34 -6.23
CA GLY A 229 1.74 -11.05 -7.49
C GLY A 229 0.26 -11.45 -7.45
N CYS A 230 -0.38 -11.51 -8.61
CA CYS A 230 -1.76 -11.94 -8.73
C CYS A 230 -1.88 -13.47 -8.78
N GLU A 231 -2.95 -13.97 -8.19
CA GLU A 231 -3.37 -15.36 -8.42
C GLU A 231 -3.75 -15.58 -9.89
N PRO A 232 -3.43 -16.76 -10.47
CA PRO A 232 -3.80 -17.09 -11.85
C PRO A 232 -5.28 -16.87 -12.16
N GLU A 233 -6.15 -17.23 -11.22
CA GLU A 233 -7.60 -17.13 -11.29
C GLU A 233 -8.05 -15.66 -11.42
N ALA A 234 -7.42 -14.75 -10.66
CA ALA A 234 -7.69 -13.31 -10.77
C ALA A 234 -7.34 -12.76 -12.17
N LEU A 235 -6.18 -13.15 -12.72
CA LEU A 235 -5.77 -12.71 -14.07
C LEU A 235 -6.71 -13.25 -15.16
N GLN A 236 -7.14 -14.50 -15.02
CA GLN A 236 -8.10 -15.12 -15.93
C GLN A 236 -9.44 -14.40 -15.88
N ALA A 237 -10.01 -14.20 -14.70
CA ALA A 237 -11.28 -13.48 -14.51
C ALA A 237 -11.21 -12.04 -15.05
N LEU A 238 -10.11 -11.32 -14.77
CA LEU A 238 -9.89 -9.99 -15.32
C LEU A 238 -9.89 -9.97 -16.85
N SER A 239 -9.32 -11.00 -17.49
CA SER A 239 -9.28 -11.07 -18.96
C SER A 239 -10.65 -11.24 -19.60
N GLU A 240 -11.60 -11.87 -18.88
CA GLU A 240 -12.97 -12.08 -19.30
C GLU A 240 -13.79 -10.78 -19.24
N LEU A 241 -13.52 -9.93 -18.25
CA LEU A 241 -14.03 -8.55 -18.16
C LEU A 241 -13.45 -7.63 -19.24
N ALA A 242 -12.35 -8.06 -19.88
CA ALA A 242 -11.76 -7.49 -21.08
C ALA A 242 -11.46 -5.96 -21.02
N PRO A 243 -10.81 -5.44 -19.97
CA PRO A 243 -10.33 -4.06 -19.97
C PRO A 243 -9.43 -3.78 -21.17
N SER A 244 -9.54 -2.58 -21.72
CA SER A 244 -8.71 -2.15 -22.85
C SER A 244 -7.25 -1.91 -22.46
N ARG A 245 -7.03 -1.48 -21.21
CA ARG A 245 -5.74 -1.17 -20.61
C ARG A 245 -5.69 -1.71 -19.19
N ILE A 246 -4.57 -2.32 -18.83
CA ILE A 246 -4.25 -2.73 -17.47
C ILE A 246 -2.97 -2.01 -17.08
N VAL A 247 -2.97 -1.30 -15.96
CA VAL A 247 -1.77 -0.74 -15.35
C VAL A 247 -1.42 -1.60 -14.14
N TYR A 248 -0.31 -2.31 -14.22
CA TYR A 248 0.18 -3.18 -13.15
C TYR A 248 1.29 -2.45 -12.39
N VAL A 249 1.09 -2.20 -11.10
CA VAL A 249 2.06 -1.66 -10.15
C VAL A 249 2.65 -2.82 -9.35
N SER A 250 3.96 -2.87 -9.19
CA SER A 250 4.63 -3.96 -8.47
C SER A 250 5.95 -3.55 -7.84
N CYS A 251 6.13 -3.93 -6.58
CA CYS A 251 7.40 -3.81 -5.86
C CYS A 251 8.38 -4.97 -6.12
N ASP A 252 7.98 -5.99 -6.90
CA ASP A 252 8.80 -7.14 -7.27
C ASP A 252 8.78 -7.38 -8.81
N PRO A 253 9.88 -7.05 -9.51
CA PRO A 253 9.98 -7.24 -10.95
C PRO A 253 9.86 -8.71 -11.41
N ALA A 254 10.20 -9.69 -10.56
CA ALA A 254 10.15 -11.10 -10.93
C ALA A 254 8.71 -11.62 -10.99
N THR A 255 7.88 -11.27 -10.00
CA THR A 255 6.46 -11.62 -10.01
C THR A 255 5.71 -10.81 -11.07
N LEU A 256 6.07 -9.54 -11.29
CA LEU A 256 5.55 -8.75 -12.41
C LEU A 256 5.82 -9.45 -13.75
N ALA A 257 7.05 -9.88 -14.02
CA ALA A 257 7.39 -10.55 -15.28
C ALA A 257 6.62 -11.87 -15.47
N ARG A 258 6.41 -12.63 -14.39
CA ARG A 258 5.59 -13.86 -14.40
C ARG A 258 4.14 -13.54 -14.78
N ASP A 259 3.55 -12.51 -14.18
CA ASP A 259 2.14 -12.19 -14.39
C ASP A 259 1.90 -11.50 -15.74
N VAL A 260 2.82 -10.64 -16.20
CA VAL A 260 2.81 -10.08 -17.55
C VAL A 260 2.84 -11.19 -18.61
N ARG A 261 3.62 -12.25 -18.39
CA ARG A 261 3.62 -13.41 -19.29
C ARG A 261 2.26 -14.09 -19.33
N ARG A 262 1.63 -14.32 -18.18
CA ARG A 262 0.28 -14.92 -18.08
C ARG A 262 -0.77 -14.06 -18.77
N LEU A 263 -0.74 -12.74 -18.55
CA LEU A 263 -1.58 -11.76 -19.26
C LEU A 263 -1.36 -11.82 -20.78
N GLY A 264 -0.11 -12.05 -21.20
CA GLY A 264 0.26 -12.31 -22.59
C GLY A 264 -0.44 -13.52 -23.21
N GLU A 265 -0.48 -14.62 -22.46
CA GLU A 265 -1.12 -15.88 -22.87
C GLU A 265 -2.65 -15.73 -23.02
N ILE A 266 -3.26 -14.73 -22.36
CA ILE A 266 -4.70 -14.43 -22.41
C ILE A 266 -5.03 -13.13 -23.18
N GLY A 267 -4.11 -12.68 -24.04
CA GLY A 267 -4.41 -11.68 -25.07
C GLY A 267 -4.10 -10.23 -24.72
N TYR A 268 -3.16 -10.00 -23.79
CA TYR A 268 -2.60 -8.67 -23.54
C TYR A 268 -1.17 -8.56 -24.07
N VAL A 269 -0.73 -7.35 -24.35
CA VAL A 269 0.63 -7.06 -24.79
C VAL A 269 1.22 -6.01 -23.85
N LEU A 270 2.41 -6.28 -23.34
CA LEU A 270 3.19 -5.27 -22.61
C LEU A 270 3.60 -4.17 -23.59
N VAL A 271 3.19 -2.94 -23.31
CA VAL A 271 3.52 -1.76 -24.12
C VAL A 271 4.75 -1.06 -23.55
N GLU A 272 4.75 -0.84 -22.24
CA GLU A 272 5.78 -0.08 -21.55
C GLU A 272 5.92 -0.56 -20.11
N ALA A 273 7.12 -0.50 -19.57
CA ALA A 273 7.39 -0.70 -18.16
C ALA A 273 8.32 0.41 -17.67
N GLN A 274 7.90 1.15 -16.65
CA GLN A 274 8.63 2.26 -16.05
C GLN A 274 9.02 1.89 -14.62
N PRO A 275 10.32 1.68 -14.35
CA PRO A 275 10.81 1.52 -12.99
C PRO A 275 10.72 2.84 -12.20
N ILE A 276 10.30 2.74 -10.94
CA ILE A 276 10.15 3.83 -10.00
C ILE A 276 10.99 3.53 -8.76
N ASP A 277 11.78 4.51 -8.35
CA ASP A 277 12.65 4.40 -7.18
C ASP A 277 11.86 4.80 -5.92
N MET A 278 10.97 3.90 -5.48
CA MET A 278 10.16 4.04 -4.26
C MET A 278 11.01 3.86 -2.99
N PHE A 279 12.07 3.06 -3.08
CA PHE A 279 12.92 2.65 -1.97
C PHE A 279 14.41 2.96 -2.23
N PRO A 280 14.82 4.24 -2.33
CA PRO A 280 16.22 4.60 -2.50
C PRO A 280 17.13 3.93 -1.47
N GLN A 281 18.38 3.67 -1.88
CA GLN A 281 19.41 3.00 -1.05
C GLN A 281 19.12 1.52 -0.74
N THR A 282 18.09 0.94 -1.36
CA THR A 282 17.77 -0.48 -1.25
C THR A 282 17.87 -1.17 -2.61
N TYR A 283 17.74 -2.50 -2.63
CA TYR A 283 17.64 -3.26 -3.87
C TYR A 283 16.19 -3.34 -4.41
N HIS A 284 15.20 -2.87 -3.64
CA HIS A 284 13.81 -2.91 -4.06
C HIS A 284 13.56 -1.93 -5.21
N LEU A 285 12.71 -2.34 -6.14
CA LEU A 285 12.37 -1.58 -7.33
C LEU A 285 10.87 -1.63 -7.52
N GLU A 286 10.23 -0.48 -7.44
CA GLU A 286 8.84 -0.34 -7.85
C GLU A 286 8.79 -0.29 -9.38
N SER A 287 7.78 -0.88 -10.00
CA SER A 287 7.64 -0.93 -11.46
C SER A 287 6.19 -0.74 -11.85
N VAL A 288 5.95 0.12 -12.85
CA VAL A 288 4.62 0.31 -13.44
C VAL A 288 4.64 -0.19 -14.86
N ALA A 289 3.82 -1.20 -15.17
CA ALA A 289 3.69 -1.78 -16.49
C ALA A 289 2.32 -1.42 -17.11
N LEU A 290 2.34 -0.89 -18.33
CA LEU A 290 1.16 -0.73 -19.16
C LEU A 290 1.00 -1.96 -20.04
N LEU A 291 -0.13 -2.65 -19.89
CA LEU A 291 -0.58 -3.68 -20.81
C LEU A 291 -1.80 -3.20 -21.58
N ARG A 292 -1.85 -3.52 -22.87
CA ARG A 292 -3.00 -3.27 -23.73
C ARG A 292 -3.57 -4.58 -24.24
N ARG A 293 -4.89 -4.65 -24.35
CA ARG A 293 -5.53 -5.79 -25.00
C ARG A 293 -5.09 -5.85 -26.46
N ALA A 294 -4.66 -7.02 -26.92
CA ALA A 294 -4.31 -7.23 -28.31
C ALA A 294 -5.57 -7.07 -29.18
N ASP A 295 -5.43 -6.37 -30.29
CA ASP A 295 -6.48 -6.36 -31.31
C ASP A 295 -6.64 -7.80 -31.80
N ARG A 296 -7.85 -8.36 -31.72
CA ARG A 296 -8.14 -9.63 -32.40
C ARG A 296 -8.00 -9.35 -33.89
N GLU A 297 -6.96 -9.89 -34.54
CA GLU A 297 -6.93 -9.97 -35.99
C GLU A 297 -8.24 -10.62 -36.42
N SER A 298 -9.05 -9.84 -37.14
CA SER A 298 -10.28 -10.33 -37.76
C SER A 298 -9.86 -11.25 -38.91
N GLY A 299 -9.59 -12.51 -38.59
CA GLY A 299 -9.39 -13.60 -39.56
C GLY A 299 -10.71 -14.12 -40.09
#